data_AF-A0A8T2S5S9-F1
#
_entry.id   AF-A0A8T2S5S9-F1
#
_cell.length_a   1.000
_cell.length_b   1.000
_cell.length_c   1.000
_cell.angle_alpha   90.00
_cell.angle_beta   90.00
_cell.angle_gamma   90.00
#
_symmetry.space_group_name_H-M   'P 1'
#
loop_
_entity.id
_entity.type
_entity.pdbx_description
1 polymer ?
#
loop_
_entity_poly.entity_id
_entity_poly.type
_entity_poly.pdbx_seq_one_letter_code
_entity_poly.pdbx_strand_id
1 'polypeptide(L)'
;VAGRETEGWTVLKRAVGDVVNDQDDVEPEPYAYGQWVAFQLSYTGEGSLYIRNASLPWGKWYDYPDKDREVAAPNGQAIAPGSILYVAACGRENSPSGTEGTFEIWSSTSKVAHVYFDCPWSGSNKLEINRFSTQYLL
;
A
#
# COMPACT_ATOMS: atom_id res chain seq x y z
N VAL A 1 35.23 -2.57 -18.66
CA VAL A 1 34.16 -3.57 -18.57
C VAL A 1 33.15 -3.04 -17.55
N ALA A 2 31.94 -2.72 -18.02
CA ALA A 2 30.93 -1.99 -17.27
C ALA A 2 30.46 -2.78 -16.04
N GLY A 3 30.59 -2.17 -14.85
CA GLY A 3 30.17 -2.75 -13.59
C GLY A 3 28.78 -2.27 -13.20
N ARG A 4 27.78 -3.08 -13.56
CA ARG A 4 26.45 -3.25 -12.94
C ARG A 4 25.91 -2.06 -12.13
N GLU A 5 25.06 -1.27 -12.76
CA GLU A 5 24.22 -0.28 -12.09
C GLU A 5 23.27 -1.01 -11.13
N THR A 6 23.35 -0.67 -9.85
CA THR A 6 22.45 -1.18 -8.80
C THR A 6 21.16 -0.38 -8.84
N GLU A 7 20.07 -0.97 -9.30
CA GLU A 7 18.74 -0.34 -9.32
C GLU A 7 18.12 -0.32 -7.91
N GLY A 8 17.90 0.88 -7.36
CA GLY A 8 17.12 1.14 -6.14
C GLY A 8 16.20 2.33 -6.39
N TRP A 9 15.00 2.45 -5.82
CA TRP A 9 14.51 2.09 -4.48
C TRP A 9 12.99 1.91 -4.50
N THR A 10 12.39 1.19 -3.54
CA THR A 10 10.93 1.24 -3.26
C THR A 10 10.69 2.03 -1.99
N VAL A 11 10.45 3.34 -2.10
CA VAL A 11 10.11 4.15 -0.92
C VAL A 11 8.68 3.84 -0.49
N LEU A 12 8.48 2.89 0.43
CA LEU A 12 7.22 2.69 1.13
C LEU A 12 7.04 3.80 2.18
N LYS A 13 6.63 5.00 1.73
CA LYS A 13 6.15 6.03 2.65
C LYS A 13 4.82 5.57 3.23
N ARG A 14 4.86 5.13 4.49
CA ARG A 14 3.71 4.90 5.34
C ARG A 14 3.11 6.27 5.70
N ALA A 15 2.00 6.65 5.07
CA ALA A 15 1.03 7.48 5.76
C ALA A 15 0.16 6.50 6.55
N VAL A 16 0.62 6.15 7.76
CA VAL A 16 -0.32 5.74 8.79
C VAL A 16 -0.74 7.05 9.40
N GLY A 17 -2.04 7.30 9.37
CA GLY A 17 -2.59 8.39 10.15
C GLY A 17 -1.98 8.32 11.54
N ASP A 18 -1.25 9.37 11.91
CA ASP A 18 -1.28 9.79 13.30
C ASP A 18 -2.75 9.74 13.71
N VAL A 19 -3.01 9.28 14.93
CA VAL A 19 -4.33 9.44 15.54
C VAL A 19 -4.54 10.95 15.68
N VAL A 20 -4.93 11.60 14.60
CA VAL A 20 -5.66 12.84 14.66
C VAL A 20 -7.02 12.42 15.15
N ASN A 21 -7.22 12.58 16.45
CA ASN A 21 -8.55 12.78 16.98
C ASN A 21 -9.03 14.10 16.36
N ASP A 22 -9.47 14.07 15.10
CA ASP A 22 -10.04 15.20 14.35
C ASP A 22 -11.43 15.51 14.93
N GLN A 23 -11.47 15.83 16.22
CA GLN A 23 -12.65 16.41 16.87
C GLN A 23 -12.77 17.92 16.62
N ASP A 24 -11.90 18.52 15.81
CA ASP A 24 -11.92 19.95 15.52
C ASP A 24 -12.34 20.20 14.05
N ASP A 25 -13.65 20.39 13.87
CA ASP A 25 -14.30 21.26 12.87
C ASP A 25 -14.26 20.92 11.36
N VAL A 26 -14.27 19.65 10.95
CA VAL A 26 -14.65 19.24 9.57
C VAL A 26 -15.77 18.20 9.66
N GLU A 27 -16.79 18.29 8.78
CA GLU A 27 -17.89 17.31 8.65
C GLU A 27 -17.37 15.88 8.95
N PRO A 28 -17.98 15.13 9.89
CA PRO A 28 -17.34 13.93 10.41
C PRO A 28 -17.17 12.92 9.27
N GLU A 29 -15.93 12.64 8.86
CA GLU A 29 -15.66 11.46 8.05
C GLU A 29 -16.25 10.26 8.81
N PRO A 30 -16.95 9.34 8.13
CA PRO A 30 -17.56 8.21 8.80
C PRO A 30 -16.52 7.47 9.63
N TYR A 31 -16.87 7.14 10.88
CA TYR A 31 -15.98 6.59 11.92
C TYR A 31 -14.94 5.56 11.41
N ALA A 32 -15.29 4.72 10.43
CA ALA A 32 -14.41 3.71 9.84
C ALA A 32 -13.19 4.25 9.04
N TYR A 33 -13.22 5.50 8.58
CA TYR A 33 -12.10 6.13 7.87
C TYR A 33 -10.94 6.49 8.79
N GLY A 34 -11.15 6.42 10.11
CA GLY A 34 -10.10 6.63 11.10
C GLY A 34 -8.94 5.63 11.01
N GLN A 35 -9.13 4.47 10.35
CA GLN A 35 -8.05 3.50 10.08
C GLN A 35 -7.85 3.29 8.58
N TRP A 36 -6.68 3.66 8.09
CA TRP A 36 -6.33 3.57 6.69
C TRP A 36 -4.81 3.44 6.50
N VAL A 37 -4.44 2.97 5.32
CA VAL A 37 -3.07 2.93 4.84
C VAL A 37 -3.04 3.34 3.37
N ALA A 38 -2.03 4.12 2.99
CA ALA A 38 -1.70 4.35 1.58
C ALA A 38 -0.21 4.10 1.38
N PHE A 39 0.10 3.23 0.43
CA PHE A 39 1.44 2.96 -0.04
C PHE A 39 1.68 3.78 -1.29
N GLN A 40 2.61 4.73 -1.20
CA GLN A 40 3.17 5.36 -2.38
C GLN A 40 4.29 4.47 -2.93
N LEU A 41 4.13 3.93 -4.13
CA LEU A 41 5.10 3.05 -4.77
C LEU A 41 5.76 3.79 -5.93
N SER A 42 7.09 3.81 -5.94
CA SER A 42 7.90 4.39 -7.02
C SER A 42 8.97 3.40 -7.45
N TYR A 43 9.30 3.38 -8.75
CA TYR A 43 10.35 2.55 -9.32
C TYR A 43 11.17 3.37 -10.33
N THR A 44 12.47 3.13 -10.43
CA THR A 44 13.42 3.90 -11.26
C THR A 44 14.30 3.03 -12.14
N GLY A 45 14.10 1.71 -12.14
CA GLY A 45 14.87 0.79 -12.98
C GLY A 45 14.25 0.51 -14.34
N GLU A 46 14.71 -0.53 -15.03
CA GLU A 46 14.19 -0.93 -16.34
C GLU A 46 12.94 -1.83 -16.29
N GLY A 47 12.05 -1.65 -17.27
CA GLY A 47 10.81 -2.42 -17.36
C GLY A 47 9.77 -1.99 -16.32
N SER A 48 8.75 -2.79 -16.06
CA SER A 48 7.73 -2.47 -15.04
C SER A 48 7.66 -3.55 -13.98
N LEU A 49 7.35 -3.10 -12.76
CA LEU A 49 6.92 -4.00 -11.70
C LEU A 49 5.39 -4.07 -11.68
N TYR A 50 4.85 -5.11 -11.07
CA TYR A 50 3.42 -5.37 -11.05
C TYR A 50 2.94 -5.75 -9.67
N ILE A 51 1.76 -5.27 -9.31
CA ILE A 51 1.06 -5.73 -8.11
C ILE A 51 0.36 -7.05 -8.41
N ARG A 52 0.53 -8.04 -7.53
CA ARG A 52 -0.15 -9.34 -7.62
C ARG A 52 -0.58 -9.82 -6.25
N ASN A 53 -1.48 -10.80 -6.23
CA ASN A 53 -1.97 -11.50 -5.04
C ASN A 53 -2.41 -10.53 -3.92
N ALA A 54 -2.98 -9.39 -4.29
CA ALA A 54 -3.51 -8.41 -3.36
C ALA A 54 -4.83 -8.92 -2.76
N SER A 55 -4.93 -8.90 -1.44
CA SER A 55 -6.07 -9.40 -0.67
C SER A 55 -6.28 -8.61 0.61
N LEU A 56 -7.54 -8.42 1.01
CA LEU A 56 -7.93 -7.84 2.29
C LEU A 56 -8.85 -8.83 3.02
N PRO A 57 -8.41 -9.41 4.14
CA PRO A 57 -9.34 -10.01 5.10
C PRO A 57 -10.29 -8.97 5.71
N TRP A 58 -9.82 -7.72 5.88
CA TRP A 58 -10.58 -6.63 6.49
C TRP A 58 -10.42 -5.30 5.74
N GLY A 59 -11.52 -4.56 5.61
CA GLY A 59 -11.56 -3.25 4.97
C GLY A 59 -11.95 -3.28 3.49
N LYS A 60 -11.59 -2.21 2.78
CA LYS A 60 -11.79 -2.02 1.35
C LYS A 60 -10.56 -1.37 0.71
N TRP A 61 -10.32 -1.66 -0.56
CA TRP A 61 -9.40 -0.86 -1.38
C TRP A 61 -10.11 0.42 -1.83
N TYR A 62 -9.39 1.53 -1.91
CA TYR A 62 -9.95 2.80 -2.38
C TYR A 62 -8.99 3.55 -3.33
N ASP A 63 -9.55 4.44 -4.14
CA ASP A 63 -8.80 5.28 -5.08
C ASP A 63 -8.24 6.51 -4.34
N TYR A 64 -6.97 6.44 -3.92
CA TYR A 64 -6.36 7.51 -3.12
C TYR A 64 -6.41 8.88 -3.82
N PRO A 65 -6.79 9.98 -3.13
CA PRO A 65 -7.04 10.09 -1.68
C PRO A 65 -8.51 9.88 -1.25
N ASP A 66 -9.41 9.51 -2.16
CA ASP A 66 -10.86 9.46 -1.94
C ASP A 66 -11.29 8.11 -1.36
N LYS A 67 -11.53 8.06 -0.04
CA LYS A 67 -11.92 6.83 0.67
C LYS A 67 -13.36 6.38 0.36
N ASP A 68 -14.22 7.26 -0.17
CA ASP A 68 -15.58 6.91 -0.60
C ASP A 68 -15.58 6.11 -1.90
N ARG A 69 -14.55 6.33 -2.72
CA ARG A 69 -14.35 5.64 -3.99
C ARG A 69 -13.71 4.27 -3.80
N GLU A 70 -14.53 3.28 -3.43
CA GLU A 70 -14.12 1.87 -3.39
C GLU A 70 -13.71 1.37 -4.78
N VAL A 71 -12.59 0.64 -4.85
CA VAL A 71 -12.07 0.04 -6.08
C VAL A 71 -11.78 -1.45 -5.90
N ALA A 72 -11.61 -2.15 -7.02
CA ALA A 72 -11.14 -3.53 -6.99
C ALA A 72 -9.70 -3.63 -6.46
N ALA A 73 -9.29 -4.83 -6.05
CA ALA A 73 -7.90 -5.07 -5.66
C ALA A 73 -6.91 -4.66 -6.76
N PRO A 74 -5.74 -4.09 -6.42
CA PRO A 74 -4.78 -3.52 -7.38
C PRO A 74 -4.05 -4.56 -8.25
N ASN A 75 -4.54 -5.80 -8.32
CA ASN A 75 -3.92 -6.88 -9.08
C ASN A 75 -3.78 -6.53 -10.56
N GLY A 76 -2.56 -6.63 -11.08
CA GLY A 76 -2.22 -6.30 -12.47
C GLY A 76 -1.81 -4.85 -12.70
N GLN A 77 -1.95 -3.96 -11.71
CA GLN A 77 -1.45 -2.59 -11.84
C GLN A 77 0.07 -2.57 -11.96
N ALA A 78 0.58 -1.70 -12.85
CA ALA A 78 1.99 -1.56 -13.12
C ALA A 78 2.59 -0.38 -12.34
N ILE A 79 3.77 -0.58 -11.78
CA ILE A 79 4.65 0.47 -11.27
C ILE A 79 5.65 0.75 -12.38
N ALA A 80 5.35 1.72 -13.24
CA ALA A 80 6.22 2.08 -14.35
C ALA A 80 7.41 2.94 -13.86
N PRO A 81 8.57 2.87 -14.53
CA PRO A 81 9.74 3.67 -14.16
C PRO A 81 9.42 5.18 -14.19
N GLY A 82 9.84 5.89 -13.14
CA GLY A 82 9.59 7.32 -13.00
C GLY A 82 8.14 7.70 -12.68
N SER A 83 7.25 6.73 -12.49
CA SER A 83 5.86 6.95 -12.09
C SER A 83 5.62 6.62 -10.62
N ILE A 84 4.52 7.14 -10.09
CA ILE A 84 4.02 6.82 -8.76
C ILE A 84 2.71 6.04 -8.90
N LEU A 85 2.63 4.91 -8.22
CA LEU A 85 1.39 4.17 -8.02
C LEU A 85 0.98 4.26 -6.56
N TYR A 86 -0.30 4.52 -6.29
CA TYR A 86 -0.87 4.42 -4.95
C TYR A 86 -1.62 3.10 -4.79
N VAL A 87 -1.32 2.38 -3.71
CA VAL A 87 -2.11 1.24 -3.24
C VAL A 87 -2.66 1.62 -1.88
N ALA A 88 -3.97 1.72 -1.73
CA ALA A 88 -4.57 2.25 -0.52
C ALA A 88 -5.77 1.44 -0.05
N ALA A 89 -5.86 1.24 1.26
CA ALA A 89 -6.93 0.51 1.92
C ALA A 89 -7.39 1.22 3.19
N CYS A 90 -8.67 1.09 3.52
CA CYS A 90 -9.26 1.66 4.73
C CYS A 90 -10.32 0.74 5.32
N GLY A 91 -10.75 1.04 6.55
CA GLY A 91 -11.94 0.41 7.14
C GLY A 91 -13.19 0.62 6.28
N ARG A 92 -14.15 -0.31 6.37
CA ARG A 92 -15.47 -0.15 5.74
C ARG A 92 -16.37 0.67 6.65
N GLU A 93 -17.08 1.63 6.06
CA GLU A 93 -18.06 2.47 6.74
C GLU A 93 -18.97 1.64 7.67
N ASN A 94 -19.21 2.16 8.88
CA ASN A 94 -20.07 1.53 9.90
C ASN A 94 -19.65 0.13 10.39
N SER A 95 -18.42 -0.31 10.09
CA SER A 95 -17.82 -1.52 10.67
C SER A 95 -16.76 -1.15 11.70
N PRO A 96 -16.76 -1.74 12.92
CA PRO A 96 -15.73 -1.51 13.94
C PRO A 96 -14.44 -2.27 13.60
N SER A 97 -13.98 -2.15 12.35
CA SER A 97 -12.82 -2.84 11.79
C SER A 97 -11.98 -1.83 11.02
N GLY A 98 -10.68 -1.84 11.25
CA GLY A 98 -9.75 -1.11 10.38
C GLY A 98 -9.48 -1.87 9.09
N THR A 99 -8.23 -1.93 8.65
CA THR A 99 -7.86 -2.67 7.43
C THR A 99 -6.66 -3.57 7.67
N GLU A 100 -6.77 -4.80 7.20
CA GLU A 100 -5.69 -5.77 7.19
C GLU A 100 -5.58 -6.33 5.78
N GLY A 101 -4.36 -6.53 5.30
CA GLY A 101 -4.17 -6.99 3.95
C GLY A 101 -2.75 -7.36 3.59
N THR A 102 -2.64 -7.93 2.39
CA THR A 102 -1.38 -8.23 1.74
C THR A 102 -1.42 -7.82 0.28
N PHE A 103 -0.24 -7.59 -0.29
CA PHE A 103 -0.01 -7.63 -1.73
C PHE A 103 1.44 -7.98 -2.02
N GLU A 104 1.71 -8.39 -3.25
CA GLU A 104 3.04 -8.74 -3.71
C GLU A 104 3.48 -7.80 -4.83
N ILE A 105 4.77 -7.53 -4.87
CA ILE A 105 5.42 -6.81 -5.97
C ILE A 105 6.20 -7.84 -6.78
N TRP A 106 5.99 -7.85 -8.09
CA TRP A 106 6.60 -8.79 -9.03
C TRP A 106 7.30 -8.05 -10.16
N SER A 107 8.42 -8.59 -10.62
CA SER A 107 8.90 -8.33 -11.98
C SER A 107 8.08 -9.15 -12.99
N SER A 108 8.48 -9.15 -14.25
CA SER A 108 7.85 -10.01 -15.27
C SER A 108 7.87 -11.50 -14.91
N THR A 109 8.89 -11.96 -14.17
CA THR A 109 9.14 -13.40 -13.93
C THR A 109 9.29 -13.78 -12.46
N SER A 110 9.58 -12.83 -11.56
CA SER A 110 9.99 -13.15 -10.19
C SER A 110 9.32 -12.27 -9.15
N LYS A 111 9.02 -12.85 -8.00
CA LYS A 111 8.54 -12.12 -6.82
C LYS A 111 9.67 -11.26 -6.27
N VAL A 112 9.41 -9.97 -6.09
CA VAL A 112 10.35 -8.98 -5.56
C VAL A 112 10.13 -8.81 -4.05
N ALA A 113 8.88 -8.61 -3.65
CA ALA A 113 8.49 -8.34 -2.27
C ALA A 113 7.11 -8.92 -1.94
N HIS A 114 6.90 -9.22 -0.67
CA HIS A 114 5.58 -9.40 -0.07
C HIS A 114 5.38 -8.31 0.98
N VAL A 115 4.29 -7.57 0.86
CA VAL A 115 3.89 -6.53 1.80
C VAL A 115 2.68 -7.06 2.57
N TYR A 116 2.78 -7.03 3.90
CA TYR A 116 1.67 -7.27 4.81
C TYR A 116 1.44 -6.02 5.66
N PHE A 117 0.18 -5.68 5.89
CA PHE A 117 -0.20 -4.57 6.76
C PHE A 117 -1.43 -4.93 7.58
N ASP A 118 -1.49 -4.37 8.78
CA ASP A 118 -2.62 -4.44 9.68
C ASP A 118 -2.75 -3.10 10.41
N CYS A 119 -3.85 -2.42 10.18
CA CYS A 119 -4.23 -1.17 10.83
C CYS A 119 -5.58 -1.43 11.51
N PRO A 120 -5.59 -2.08 12.70
CA PRO A 120 -6.82 -2.49 13.36
C PRO A 120 -7.57 -1.28 13.92
N TRP A 121 -8.88 -1.44 14.18
CA TRP A 121 -9.71 -0.40 14.83
C TRP A 121 -9.13 0.06 16.18
N SER A 122 -8.60 -0.89 16.94
CA SER A 122 -7.94 -0.66 18.23
C SER A 122 -6.70 -1.53 18.34
N GLY A 123 -5.61 -0.97 18.82
CA GLY A 123 -4.33 -1.66 18.97
C GLY A 123 -3.21 -0.95 18.22
N SER A 124 -2.15 -1.70 17.90
CA SER A 124 -0.98 -1.18 17.23
C SER A 124 -0.96 -1.58 15.76
N ASN A 125 -0.69 -0.62 14.90
CA ASN A 125 -0.53 -0.87 13.47
C ASN A 125 0.76 -1.67 13.19
N LYS A 126 0.69 -2.56 12.20
CA LYS A 126 1.78 -3.45 11.78
C LYS A 126 2.04 -3.31 10.29
N LEU A 127 3.32 -3.33 9.93
CA LEU A 127 3.81 -3.36 8.55
C LEU A 127 4.98 -4.34 8.49
N GLU A 128 4.88 -5.33 7.61
CA GLU A 128 5.96 -6.27 7.32
C GLU A 128 6.26 -6.27 5.83
N ILE A 129 7.54 -6.15 5.48
CA ILE A 129 8.01 -6.17 4.10
C ILE A 129 9.05 -7.28 3.99
N ASN A 130 8.66 -8.39 3.36
CA ASN A 130 9.54 -9.51 3.12
C ASN A 130 10.12 -9.39 1.71
N ARG A 131 11.43 -9.13 1.63
CA ARG A 131 12.18 -8.99 0.39
C ARG A 131 12.67 -10.34 -0.10
N PHE A 132 12.47 -10.63 -1.39
CA PHE A 132 12.88 -11.89 -2.01
C PHE A 132 13.97 -11.73 -3.07
N SER A 133 14.25 -10.51 -3.52
CA SER A 133 15.27 -10.24 -4.53
C SER A 133 16.32 -9.25 -4.04
N THR A 134 17.59 -9.57 -4.22
CA THR A 134 18.72 -8.66 -3.97
C THR A 134 18.92 -7.63 -5.09
N GLN A 135 18.25 -7.81 -6.23
CA GLN A 135 18.37 -6.93 -7.40
C GLN A 135 17.63 -5.60 -7.22
N TYR A 136 16.60 -5.57 -6.39
CA TYR A 136 15.77 -4.39 -6.14
C TYR A 136 15.95 -3.93 -4.71
N LEU A 137 16.42 -2.70 -4.49
CA LEU A 137 16.40 -2.11 -3.15
C LEU A 137 14.96 -1.73 -2.79
N LEU A 138 14.49 -2.22 -1.64
CA LEU A 138 13.25 -1.78 -1.00
C LEU A 138 13.64 -0.76 0.07
#